data_AF-A0A661NWU6-F1
#
_entry.id   AF-A0A661NWU6-F1
#
_cell.length_a   1.000
_cell.length_b   1.000
_cell.length_c   1.000
_cell.angle_alpha   90.00
_cell.angle_beta   90.00
_cell.angle_gamma   90.00
#
_symmetry.space_group_name_H-M   'P 1'
#
loop_
_entity.id
_entity.type
_entity.pdbx_description
1 polymer ?
#
loop_
_entity_poly.entity_id
_entity_poly.type
_entity_poly.pdbx_seq_one_letter_code
_entity_poly.pdbx_strand_id
1 'polypeptide(L)'
;MLANLALVLCCAGPAGAGEAPWIPAGSHLVVGAKPAALADKLKEWSAEMQKLPIFVRHPQIAQQVAAQTNLAFTMASAASVQVGFDPTKDVEAAWLGVVIEKEGEPAWALSVMGNLPAGVVERLPNAGTPTKIAGRKARRSGDQYTLQAPDGQLLLGNQRGIELALKGGRRGILPRLDDGQLLAVDFSPPGWLVDHLYSQKDARMFMPLLDGLRRVRLEVGKRSEISVQAGRTALGAWQMILEGIKEGLEGGHRLVRAYAKFFLALDLTAMPEVPPQFRELLRDKQALAETIDVLLPPRPGQGTVATGAGRVTFSASQSALAGAGFIGGILAAVAIPAFIDYTRKAKLTEGYANIQELVRLEHAYRKRHKRYLACKPHPRQVPRGQAVAWGRSRCFKRLGFNPGKTYFSYSIRLVGKRGFEIEARADIDGDGIPVTLRQLSDGGPVTRMPPDEW
;
A
#
# COMPACT_ATOMS: atom_id res chain seq x y z
N MET A 1 37.70 -11.56 -60.92
CA MET A 1 37.70 -10.59 -59.81
C MET A 1 36.28 -10.51 -59.29
N LEU A 2 35.89 -11.47 -58.44
CA LEU A 2 35.95 -11.34 -56.96
C LEU A 2 34.90 -10.30 -56.51
N ALA A 3 33.72 -10.67 -56.04
CA ALA A 3 33.43 -11.49 -54.85
C ALA A 3 34.21 -10.99 -53.62
N ASN A 4 33.47 -10.68 -52.54
CA ASN A 4 33.91 -10.27 -51.20
C ASN A 4 34.31 -8.78 -51.06
N LEU A 5 33.95 -8.06 -49.99
CA LEU A 5 33.60 -8.51 -48.64
C LEU A 5 32.82 -7.40 -47.90
N ALA A 6 31.70 -7.80 -47.29
CA ALA A 6 31.17 -7.32 -46.00
C ALA A 6 31.28 -5.83 -45.67
N LEU A 7 30.24 -5.06 -46.01
CA LEU A 7 29.90 -3.85 -45.25
C LEU A 7 28.65 -4.11 -44.40
N VAL A 8 28.96 -4.47 -43.14
CA VAL A 8 28.26 -4.11 -41.89
C VAL A 8 26.87 -4.73 -41.71
N LEU A 9 26.84 -6.02 -41.41
CA LEU A 9 26.73 -6.58 -40.04
C LEU A 9 25.31 -6.53 -39.47
N CYS A 10 24.73 -7.73 -39.33
CA CYS A 10 24.11 -8.21 -38.09
C CYS A 10 23.79 -7.12 -37.05
N CYS A 11 22.61 -6.51 -37.16
CA CYS A 11 22.00 -5.73 -36.09
C CYS A 11 20.72 -6.41 -35.57
N ALA A 12 20.81 -7.72 -35.27
CA ALA A 12 20.26 -8.16 -33.99
C ALA A 12 21.32 -7.77 -32.95
N GLY A 13 21.37 -6.47 -32.64
CA GLY A 13 22.21 -5.98 -31.55
C GLY A 13 21.73 -6.62 -30.25
N PRO A 14 22.61 -6.80 -29.24
CA PRO A 14 22.17 -7.18 -27.91
C PRO A 14 21.05 -6.23 -27.51
N ALA A 15 19.94 -6.73 -26.96
CA ALA A 15 18.78 -5.96 -26.48
C ALA A 15 19.27 -4.63 -25.86
N GLY A 16 19.21 -3.58 -26.67
CA GLY A 16 20.07 -2.42 -26.53
C GLY A 16 19.41 -1.39 -25.63
N ALA A 17 20.17 -0.85 -24.67
CA ALA A 17 19.86 0.37 -23.93
C ALA A 17 18.36 0.54 -23.61
N GLY A 18 17.92 -0.21 -22.59
CA GLY A 18 16.53 -0.34 -22.13
C GLY A 18 15.67 0.90 -22.37
N GLU A 19 14.68 0.73 -23.24
CA GLU A 19 13.68 1.75 -23.50
C GLU A 19 13.01 2.17 -22.18
N ALA A 20 12.99 3.47 -21.88
CA ALA A 20 12.37 3.91 -20.63
C ALA A 20 10.87 3.58 -20.60
N PRO A 21 10.32 3.07 -19.48
CA PRO A 21 8.92 2.72 -19.32
C PRO A 21 8.00 3.94 -19.44
N TRP A 22 6.77 3.70 -19.88
CA TRP A 22 5.71 4.70 -19.90
C TRP A 22 5.04 4.80 -18.52
N ILE A 23 5.61 5.62 -17.64
CA ILE A 23 4.97 5.95 -16.35
C ILE A 23 4.44 7.39 -16.36
N PRO A 24 3.42 7.71 -15.53
CA PRO A 24 2.90 9.07 -15.44
C PRO A 24 4.00 10.10 -15.12
N ALA A 25 4.10 11.16 -15.91
CA ALA A 25 5.00 12.27 -15.58
C ALA A 25 4.64 12.87 -14.22
N GLY A 26 5.65 13.15 -13.40
CA GLY A 26 5.45 13.64 -12.03
C GLY A 26 5.00 12.56 -11.04
N SER A 27 5.24 11.27 -11.35
CA SER A 27 4.98 10.18 -10.39
C SER A 27 5.66 10.45 -9.05
N HIS A 28 4.87 10.46 -7.98
CA HIS A 28 5.31 10.58 -6.60
C HIS A 28 5.78 9.24 -6.05
N LEU A 29 5.23 8.13 -6.54
CA LEU A 29 5.67 6.78 -6.23
C LEU A 29 5.96 6.03 -7.53
N VAL A 30 7.15 5.44 -7.63
CA VAL A 30 7.55 4.57 -8.73
C VAL A 30 7.99 3.23 -8.15
N VAL A 31 7.40 2.14 -8.63
CA VAL A 31 7.78 0.77 -8.27
C VAL A 31 8.17 0.02 -9.54
N GLY A 32 9.43 -0.38 -9.63
CA GLY A 32 9.96 -1.21 -10.69
C GLY A 32 10.25 -2.62 -10.18
N ALA A 33 9.92 -3.65 -10.94
CA ALA A 33 10.30 -5.02 -10.65
C ALA A 33 10.73 -5.77 -11.91
N LYS A 34 11.54 -6.83 -11.74
CA LYS A 34 11.83 -7.82 -12.78
C LYS A 34 11.14 -9.14 -12.43
N PRO A 35 9.88 -9.38 -12.88
CA PRO A 35 9.09 -10.54 -12.46
C PRO A 35 9.79 -11.87 -12.72
N ALA A 36 10.46 -12.02 -13.88
CA ALA A 36 11.21 -13.23 -14.20
C ALA A 36 12.38 -13.48 -13.22
N ALA A 37 13.21 -12.46 -12.99
CA ALA A 37 14.31 -12.57 -12.03
C ALA A 37 13.82 -12.80 -10.59
N LEU A 38 12.69 -12.19 -10.21
CA LEU A 38 12.08 -12.38 -8.90
C LEU A 38 11.53 -13.80 -8.74
N ALA A 39 10.88 -14.35 -9.77
CA ALA A 39 10.40 -15.72 -9.79
C ALA A 39 11.54 -16.73 -9.58
N ASP A 40 12.66 -16.54 -10.28
CA ASP A 40 13.84 -17.40 -10.13
C ASP A 40 14.44 -17.28 -8.72
N LYS A 41 14.56 -16.05 -8.20
CA LYS A 41 15.08 -15.84 -6.84
C LYS A 41 14.16 -16.43 -5.77
N LEU A 42 12.85 -16.33 -5.93
CA LEU A 42 11.87 -16.93 -5.01
C LEU A 42 11.99 -18.45 -4.97
N LYS A 43 12.24 -19.10 -6.11
CA LYS A 43 12.50 -20.55 -6.16
C LYS A 43 13.79 -20.91 -5.41
N GLU A 44 14.86 -20.16 -5.64
CA GLU A 44 16.14 -20.32 -4.95
C GLU A 44 15.95 -20.17 -3.42
N TRP A 45 15.32 -19.08 -2.98
CA TRP A 45 15.03 -18.85 -1.56
C TRP A 45 14.11 -19.90 -0.95
N SER A 46 13.09 -20.35 -1.68
CA SER A 46 12.24 -21.45 -1.22
C SER A 46 13.06 -22.73 -1.00
N ALA A 47 13.98 -23.06 -1.90
CA ALA A 47 14.84 -24.22 -1.78
C ALA A 47 15.85 -24.08 -0.62
N GLU A 48 16.35 -22.87 -0.36
CA GLU A 48 17.21 -22.58 0.81
C GLU A 48 16.44 -22.64 2.12
N MET A 49 15.24 -22.05 2.19
CA MET A 49 14.40 -22.06 3.38
C MET A 49 14.04 -23.47 3.82
N GLN A 50 13.72 -24.36 2.88
CA GLN A 50 13.42 -25.76 3.17
C GLN A 50 14.58 -26.51 3.86
N LYS A 51 15.82 -26.00 3.76
CA LYS A 51 17.00 -26.56 4.44
C LYS A 51 17.18 -26.04 5.86
N LEU A 52 16.46 -25.00 6.29
CA LEU A 52 16.63 -24.44 7.63
C LEU A 52 16.12 -25.41 8.70
N PRO A 53 16.76 -25.47 9.90
CA PRO A 53 16.42 -26.43 10.94
C PRO A 53 14.95 -26.43 11.37
N ILE A 54 14.27 -25.28 11.34
CA ILE A 54 12.85 -25.19 11.70
C ILE A 54 11.97 -25.96 10.71
N PHE A 55 12.27 -25.91 9.41
CA PHE A 55 11.51 -26.63 8.38
C PHE A 55 11.83 -28.12 8.36
N VAL A 56 13.08 -28.48 8.66
CA VAL A 56 13.51 -29.88 8.85
C VAL A 56 12.79 -30.51 10.06
N ARG A 57 12.66 -29.77 11.17
CA ARG A 57 11.98 -30.25 12.39
C ARG A 57 10.46 -30.19 12.29
N HIS A 58 9.91 -29.28 11.48
CA HIS A 58 8.46 -29.08 11.32
C HIS A 58 8.06 -29.15 9.83
N PRO A 59 8.00 -30.37 9.25
CA PRO A 59 7.74 -30.56 7.82
C PRO A 59 6.38 -30.02 7.36
N GLN A 60 5.41 -29.90 8.27
CA GLN A 60 4.10 -29.30 8.01
C GLN A 60 4.24 -27.81 7.60
N ILE A 61 5.12 -27.06 8.27
CA ILE A 61 5.38 -25.65 7.94
C ILE A 61 6.08 -25.57 6.57
N ALA A 62 6.99 -26.49 6.29
CA ALA A 62 7.68 -26.56 4.99
C ALA A 62 6.70 -26.84 3.85
N GLN A 63 5.77 -27.77 4.06
CA GLN A 63 4.70 -28.07 3.12
C GLN A 63 3.76 -26.87 2.91
N GLN A 64 3.42 -26.12 3.95
CA GLN A 64 2.61 -24.90 3.82
C GLN A 64 3.31 -23.82 2.99
N VAL A 65 4.59 -23.55 3.25
CA VAL A 65 5.38 -22.57 2.47
C VAL A 65 5.54 -23.03 1.02
N ALA A 66 5.80 -24.31 0.79
CA ALA A 66 5.89 -24.89 -0.55
C ALA A 66 4.54 -24.80 -1.29
N ALA A 67 3.43 -25.11 -0.61
CA ALA A 67 2.09 -25.02 -1.18
C ALA A 67 1.73 -23.59 -1.56
N GLN A 68 2.04 -22.60 -0.71
CA GLN A 68 1.82 -21.18 -1.01
C GLN A 68 2.67 -20.70 -2.20
N THR A 69 3.94 -21.08 -2.22
CA THR A 69 4.86 -20.77 -3.33
C THR A 69 4.36 -21.39 -4.64
N ASN A 70 3.97 -22.66 -4.61
CA ASN A 70 3.43 -23.37 -5.77
C ASN A 70 2.10 -22.76 -6.24
N LEU A 71 1.20 -22.42 -5.33
CA LEU A 71 -0.05 -21.74 -5.66
C LEU A 71 0.22 -20.44 -6.43
N ALA A 72 1.17 -19.62 -5.95
CA ALA A 72 1.55 -18.38 -6.63
C ALA A 72 2.07 -18.64 -8.07
N PHE A 73 2.94 -19.64 -8.25
CA PHE A 73 3.42 -20.03 -9.59
C PHE A 73 2.32 -20.63 -10.47
N THR A 74 1.40 -21.41 -9.90
CA THR A 74 0.26 -21.98 -10.62
C THR A 74 -0.69 -20.87 -11.06
N MET A 75 -0.96 -19.86 -10.23
CA MET A 75 -1.78 -18.71 -10.61
C MET A 75 -1.12 -17.90 -11.74
N ALA A 76 0.20 -17.68 -11.66
CA ALA A 76 0.95 -17.03 -12.73
C ALA A 76 0.92 -17.84 -14.04
N SER A 77 1.03 -19.17 -13.96
CA SER A 77 0.94 -20.06 -15.12
C SER A 77 -0.49 -20.18 -15.67
N ALA A 78 -1.52 -20.14 -14.84
CA ALA A 78 -2.91 -20.14 -15.29
C ALA A 78 -3.23 -18.83 -16.03
N ALA A 79 -2.71 -17.71 -15.52
CA ALA A 79 -2.78 -16.44 -16.22
C ALA A 79 -2.12 -16.54 -17.61
N SER A 80 -0.99 -17.25 -17.73
CA SER A 80 -0.27 -17.35 -18.99
C SER A 80 -1.05 -18.02 -20.12
N VAL A 81 -1.81 -19.07 -19.79
CA VAL A 81 -2.72 -19.73 -20.74
C VAL A 81 -3.81 -18.77 -21.21
N GLN A 82 -4.31 -17.91 -20.33
CA GLN A 82 -5.38 -16.96 -20.68
C GLN A 82 -4.87 -15.77 -21.49
N VAL A 83 -3.70 -15.21 -21.16
CA VAL A 83 -3.17 -13.99 -21.80
C VAL A 83 -2.25 -14.27 -22.98
N GLY A 84 -1.77 -15.51 -23.12
CA GLY A 84 -0.88 -15.94 -24.19
C GLY A 84 0.60 -15.58 -24.00
N PHE A 85 1.02 -15.24 -22.77
CA PHE A 85 2.41 -15.04 -22.37
C PHE A 85 2.61 -15.39 -20.88
N ASP A 86 3.77 -15.89 -20.50
CA ASP A 86 4.14 -16.24 -19.14
C ASP A 86 4.73 -15.04 -18.40
N PRO A 87 4.05 -14.43 -17.42
CA PRO A 87 4.56 -13.25 -16.72
C PRO A 87 5.86 -13.52 -15.94
N THR A 88 6.20 -14.79 -15.68
CA THR A 88 7.46 -15.17 -15.01
C THR A 88 8.61 -15.42 -15.97
N LYS A 89 8.37 -15.36 -17.29
CA LYS A 89 9.41 -15.58 -18.31
C LYS A 89 9.47 -14.46 -19.34
N ASP A 90 8.31 -14.04 -19.82
CA ASP A 90 8.17 -13.10 -20.92
C ASP A 90 8.18 -11.64 -20.45
N VAL A 91 7.96 -11.38 -19.15
CA VAL A 91 8.02 -10.01 -18.59
C VAL A 91 9.40 -9.74 -18.02
N GLU A 92 10.18 -8.96 -18.76
CA GLU A 92 11.53 -8.54 -18.37
C GLU A 92 11.49 -7.49 -17.27
N ALA A 93 10.55 -6.54 -17.36
CA ALA A 93 10.38 -5.48 -16.37
C ALA A 93 8.92 -5.01 -16.30
N ALA A 94 8.50 -4.62 -15.10
CA ALA A 94 7.21 -3.99 -14.84
C ALA A 94 7.41 -2.74 -13.98
N TRP A 95 6.76 -1.64 -14.36
CA TRP A 95 6.93 -0.32 -13.75
C TRP A 95 5.60 0.33 -13.44
N LEU A 96 5.26 0.45 -12.16
CA LEU A 96 4.11 1.20 -11.68
C LEU A 96 4.52 2.62 -11.32
N GLY A 97 3.90 3.62 -11.93
CA GLY A 97 4.00 5.02 -11.51
C GLY A 97 2.66 5.53 -10.97
N VAL A 98 2.70 6.25 -9.85
CA VAL A 98 1.53 6.81 -9.18
C VAL A 98 1.75 8.29 -8.90
N VAL A 99 0.82 9.11 -9.36
CA VAL A 99 0.68 10.53 -9.02
C VAL A 99 -0.41 10.65 -7.96
N ILE A 100 0.02 10.89 -6.72
CA ILE A 100 -0.88 11.24 -5.62
C ILE A 100 -1.42 12.66 -5.84
N GLU A 101 -2.73 12.75 -6.10
CA GLU A 101 -3.45 14.00 -6.29
C GLU A 101 -3.94 14.56 -4.94
N LYS A 102 -4.00 15.89 -4.81
CA LYS A 102 -4.48 16.54 -3.57
C LYS A 102 -5.95 16.21 -3.27
N GLU A 103 -6.74 16.08 -4.33
CA GLU A 103 -8.16 15.75 -4.28
C GLU A 103 -8.46 14.71 -5.36
N GLY A 104 -9.38 13.78 -5.07
CA GLY A 104 -9.78 12.73 -6.01
C GLY A 104 -8.93 11.46 -5.94
N GLU A 105 -9.07 10.62 -6.96
CA GLU A 105 -8.32 9.37 -7.07
C GLU A 105 -6.89 9.62 -7.59
N PRO A 106 -5.89 8.87 -7.10
CA PRO A 106 -4.54 8.98 -7.63
C PRO A 106 -4.49 8.55 -9.09
N ALA A 107 -3.75 9.28 -9.92
CA ALA A 107 -3.50 8.86 -11.29
C ALA A 107 -2.39 7.81 -11.31
N TRP A 108 -2.60 6.67 -11.96
CA TRP A 108 -1.61 5.59 -11.97
C TRP A 108 -1.56 4.87 -13.32
N ALA A 109 -0.36 4.42 -13.68
CA ALA A 109 -0.17 3.52 -14.80
C ALA A 109 0.95 2.52 -14.51
N LEU A 110 0.73 1.27 -14.92
CA LEU A 110 1.65 0.15 -14.92
C LEU A 110 2.11 -0.11 -16.36
N SER A 111 3.41 0.02 -16.60
CA SER A 111 4.08 -0.30 -17.85
C SER A 111 4.72 -1.68 -17.75
N VAL A 112 4.31 -2.61 -18.60
CA VAL A 112 4.85 -3.97 -18.66
C VAL A 112 5.67 -4.13 -19.94
N MET A 113 6.90 -4.59 -19.78
CA MET A 113 7.92 -4.70 -20.83
C MET A 113 8.43 -6.14 -20.93
N GLY A 114 8.75 -6.57 -22.16
CA GLY A 114 9.34 -7.87 -22.45
C GLY A 114 8.81 -8.46 -23.76
N ASN A 115 8.84 -9.78 -23.88
CA ASN A 115 8.41 -10.52 -25.06
C ASN A 115 6.87 -10.70 -25.11
N LEU A 116 6.14 -9.59 -25.21
CA LEU A 116 4.67 -9.59 -25.22
C LEU A 116 4.12 -9.84 -26.63
N PRO A 117 3.11 -10.70 -26.81
CA PRO A 117 2.55 -10.97 -28.13
C PRO A 117 1.83 -9.73 -28.69
N ALA A 118 1.88 -9.56 -30.02
CA ALA A 118 1.12 -8.53 -30.69
C ALA A 118 -0.39 -8.75 -30.48
N GLY A 119 -1.13 -7.68 -30.17
CA GLY A 119 -2.56 -7.76 -29.90
C GLY A 119 -2.91 -8.44 -28.57
N VAL A 120 -1.98 -8.43 -27.61
CA VAL A 120 -2.20 -8.98 -26.25
C VAL A 120 -3.43 -8.35 -25.58
N VAL A 121 -3.67 -7.06 -25.82
CA VAL A 121 -4.80 -6.29 -25.23
C VAL A 121 -6.15 -6.88 -25.63
N GLU A 122 -6.30 -7.32 -26.88
CA GLU A 122 -7.52 -7.95 -27.40
C GLU A 122 -7.74 -9.36 -26.84
N ARG A 123 -6.67 -10.01 -26.37
CA ARG A 123 -6.71 -11.38 -25.82
C ARG A 123 -6.91 -11.42 -24.31
N LEU A 124 -6.75 -10.29 -23.61
CA LEU A 124 -6.90 -10.27 -22.17
C LEU A 124 -8.31 -10.73 -21.75
N PRO A 125 -8.40 -11.62 -20.74
CA PRO A 125 -9.69 -11.97 -20.16
C PRO A 125 -10.33 -10.69 -19.62
N ASN A 126 -11.62 -10.50 -19.91
CA ASN A 126 -12.33 -9.26 -19.55
C ASN A 126 -11.68 -8.00 -20.12
N ALA A 127 -11.11 -8.06 -21.34
CA ALA A 127 -10.55 -6.90 -22.03
C ALA A 127 -11.48 -5.67 -21.91
N GLY A 128 -12.80 -5.89 -21.97
CA GLY A 128 -13.80 -4.86 -21.74
C GLY A 128 -14.14 -4.12 -23.02
N THR A 129 -14.80 -2.97 -22.90
CA THR A 129 -15.34 -2.24 -24.05
C THR A 129 -14.22 -1.51 -24.82
N PRO A 130 -14.18 -1.60 -26.17
CA PRO A 130 -13.28 -0.79 -26.98
C PRO A 130 -13.45 0.71 -26.68
N THR A 131 -12.34 1.43 -26.53
CA THR A 131 -12.31 2.87 -26.32
C THR A 131 -11.04 3.47 -26.94
N LYS A 132 -10.84 4.79 -26.77
CA LYS A 132 -9.59 5.47 -27.13
C LYS A 132 -9.07 6.32 -25.98
N ILE A 133 -7.77 6.27 -25.74
CA ILE A 133 -7.05 7.21 -24.84
C ILE A 133 -5.98 7.91 -25.66
N ALA A 134 -5.98 9.24 -25.65
CA ALA A 134 -5.04 10.06 -26.43
C ALA A 134 -4.92 9.61 -27.91
N GLY A 135 -6.05 9.26 -28.54
CA GLY A 135 -6.13 8.79 -29.92
C GLY A 135 -5.72 7.33 -30.15
N ARG A 136 -5.22 6.62 -29.14
CA ARG A 136 -4.78 5.22 -29.23
C ARG A 136 -5.91 4.26 -28.90
N LYS A 137 -5.95 3.11 -29.56
CA LYS A 137 -6.89 2.02 -29.24
C LYS A 137 -6.62 1.52 -27.82
N ALA A 138 -7.67 1.43 -27.02
CA ALA A 138 -7.62 0.93 -25.67
C ALA A 138 -8.86 0.07 -25.39
N ARG A 139 -8.84 -0.65 -24.27
CA ARG A 139 -10.01 -1.35 -23.75
C ARG A 139 -10.30 -0.85 -22.33
N ARG A 140 -11.59 -0.77 -21.98
CA ARG A 140 -12.05 -0.29 -20.67
C ARG A 140 -12.79 -1.40 -19.93
N SER A 141 -12.36 -1.68 -18.71
CA SER A 141 -13.02 -2.59 -17.77
C SER A 141 -13.23 -1.86 -16.45
N GLY A 142 -14.47 -1.41 -16.19
CA GLY A 142 -14.77 -0.50 -15.07
C GLY A 142 -14.03 0.83 -15.22
N ASP A 143 -13.22 1.18 -14.22
CA ASP A 143 -12.39 2.40 -14.22
C ASP A 143 -10.93 2.14 -14.66
N GLN A 144 -10.63 0.90 -15.05
CA GLN A 144 -9.34 0.49 -15.56
C GLN A 144 -9.33 0.47 -17.08
N TYR A 145 -8.18 0.81 -17.63
CA TYR A 145 -7.92 0.89 -19.05
C TYR A 145 -6.65 0.12 -19.37
N THR A 146 -6.66 -0.54 -20.53
CA THR A 146 -5.53 -1.30 -21.02
C THR A 146 -5.26 -0.98 -22.48
N LEU A 147 -4.00 -0.73 -22.84
CA LEU A 147 -3.58 -0.49 -24.22
C LEU A 147 -2.15 -0.95 -24.48
N GLN A 148 -1.80 -1.14 -25.75
CA GLN A 148 -0.44 -1.44 -26.19
C GLN A 148 0.18 -0.17 -26.78
N ALA A 149 1.32 0.26 -26.24
CA ALA A 149 2.08 1.40 -26.74
C ALA A 149 2.80 1.06 -28.06
N PRO A 150 3.26 2.07 -28.85
CA PRO A 150 3.89 1.84 -30.16
C PRO A 150 5.10 0.91 -30.18
N ASP A 151 5.81 0.89 -29.06
CA ASP A 151 6.99 0.09 -28.80
C ASP A 151 6.67 -1.32 -28.29
N GLY A 152 5.38 -1.68 -28.26
CA GLY A 152 4.92 -3.00 -27.82
C GLY A 152 4.68 -3.12 -26.31
N GLN A 153 5.04 -2.10 -25.50
CA GLN A 153 4.80 -2.12 -24.05
C GLN A 153 3.30 -2.18 -23.75
N LEU A 154 2.90 -2.97 -22.76
CA LEU A 154 1.52 -3.05 -22.30
C LEU A 154 1.31 -2.05 -21.15
N LEU A 155 0.35 -1.13 -21.31
CA LEU A 155 -0.02 -0.15 -20.30
C LEU A 155 -1.36 -0.51 -19.68
N LEU A 156 -1.40 -0.55 -18.35
CA LEU A 156 -2.62 -0.70 -17.55
C LEU A 156 -2.74 0.48 -16.59
N GLY A 157 -3.91 1.03 -16.38
CA GLY A 157 -4.05 2.22 -15.53
C GLY A 157 -5.46 2.75 -15.45
N ASN A 158 -5.66 3.80 -14.65
CA ASN A 158 -6.85 4.63 -14.84
C ASN A 158 -6.63 5.59 -16.03
N GLN A 159 -7.72 6.17 -16.55
CA GLN A 159 -7.65 7.03 -17.74
C GLN A 159 -6.60 8.12 -17.59
N ARG A 160 -6.62 8.82 -16.44
CA ARG A 160 -5.71 9.93 -16.17
C ARG A 160 -4.25 9.50 -16.12
N GLY A 161 -3.94 8.38 -15.47
CA GLY A 161 -2.58 7.86 -15.37
C GLY A 161 -2.00 7.48 -16.73
N ILE A 162 -2.78 6.79 -17.57
CA ILE A 162 -2.36 6.46 -18.94
C ILE A 162 -2.15 7.72 -19.78
N GLU A 163 -3.05 8.70 -19.70
CA GLU A 163 -2.87 9.97 -20.41
C GLU A 163 -1.59 10.70 -19.98
N LEU A 164 -1.29 10.74 -18.68
CA LEU A 164 -0.07 11.33 -18.14
C LEU A 164 1.18 10.56 -18.59
N ALA A 165 1.11 9.23 -18.63
CA ALA A 165 2.21 8.39 -19.11
C ALA A 165 2.50 8.66 -20.59
N LEU A 166 1.47 8.70 -21.43
CA LEU A 166 1.60 8.97 -22.85
C LEU A 166 2.07 10.41 -23.15
N LYS A 167 1.63 11.40 -22.36
CA LYS A 167 2.02 12.82 -22.53
C LYS A 167 3.42 13.11 -22.03
N GLY A 168 3.82 12.51 -20.91
CA GLY A 168 5.13 12.72 -20.28
C GLY A 168 6.30 12.32 -21.17
N GLY A 169 6.05 11.39 -22.10
CA GLY A 169 7.10 10.70 -22.82
C GLY A 169 7.95 9.86 -21.87
N ARG A 170 9.02 9.26 -22.41
CA ARG A 170 9.97 8.43 -21.66
C ARG A 170 10.95 9.28 -20.81
N ARG A 171 10.45 10.30 -20.11
CA ARG A 171 11.27 11.29 -19.39
C ARG A 171 11.05 11.17 -17.89
N GLY A 172 12.03 10.64 -17.18
CA GLY A 172 12.08 10.61 -15.73
C GLY A 172 13.39 10.02 -15.24
N ILE A 173 13.91 10.52 -14.10
CA ILE A 173 14.99 9.85 -13.37
C ILE A 173 14.35 8.64 -12.69
N LEU A 174 14.13 7.60 -13.47
CA LEU A 174 13.69 6.31 -12.96
C LEU A 174 14.80 5.74 -12.09
N PRO A 175 14.46 5.01 -11.02
CA PRO A 175 15.44 4.15 -10.43
C PRO A 175 15.92 3.17 -11.51
N ARG A 176 17.20 2.81 -11.49
CA ARG A 176 17.67 1.80 -12.43
C ARG A 176 17.18 0.44 -11.93
N LEU A 177 16.86 -0.44 -12.87
CA LEU A 177 16.73 -1.88 -12.64
C LEU A 177 17.89 -2.53 -13.39
N ASP A 178 19.10 -2.33 -12.86
CA ASP A 178 20.34 -2.87 -13.40
C ASP A 178 20.37 -4.41 -13.32
N ASP A 179 21.39 -5.03 -13.91
CA ASP A 179 21.57 -6.48 -13.88
C ASP A 179 21.79 -7.00 -12.46
N GLY A 180 20.79 -7.72 -11.95
CA GLY A 180 20.77 -8.26 -10.59
C GLY A 180 19.92 -7.47 -9.60
N GLN A 181 19.24 -6.39 -10.00
CA GLN A 181 18.16 -5.78 -9.23
C GLN A 181 16.83 -6.47 -9.52
N LEU A 182 16.08 -6.77 -8.46
CA LEU A 182 14.79 -7.47 -8.47
C LEU A 182 13.63 -6.50 -8.30
N LEU A 183 13.81 -5.50 -7.43
CA LEU A 183 12.80 -4.52 -7.05
C LEU A 183 13.47 -3.16 -6.82
N ALA A 184 12.84 -2.11 -7.29
CA ALA A 184 13.17 -0.73 -6.98
C ALA A 184 11.90 0.03 -6.60
N VAL A 185 11.94 0.77 -5.51
CA VAL A 185 10.87 1.65 -5.06
C VAL A 185 11.45 3.04 -4.89
N ASP A 186 10.79 4.04 -5.44
CA ASP A 186 11.17 5.43 -5.32
C ASP A 186 9.94 6.25 -4.92
N PHE A 187 10.03 6.95 -3.80
CA PHE A 187 8.95 7.76 -3.28
C PHE A 187 9.44 9.19 -3.04
N SER A 188 8.80 10.14 -3.70
CA SER A 188 9.00 11.58 -3.54
C SER A 188 7.66 12.20 -3.14
N PRO A 189 7.41 12.43 -1.83
CA PRO A 189 6.12 12.91 -1.37
C PRO A 189 5.82 14.30 -1.96
N PRO A 190 4.59 14.56 -2.45
CA PRO A 190 4.22 15.89 -2.86
C PRO A 190 4.19 16.84 -1.66
N GLY A 191 4.55 18.11 -1.88
CA GLY A 191 4.64 19.11 -0.80
C GLY A 191 3.34 19.23 0.02
N TRP A 192 2.18 19.22 -0.66
CA TRP A 192 0.89 19.28 0.03
C TRP A 192 0.62 18.09 0.96
N LEU A 193 1.15 16.90 0.65
CA LEU A 193 0.99 15.72 1.49
C LEU A 193 1.81 15.87 2.77
N VAL A 194 3.02 16.40 2.64
CA VAL A 194 3.86 16.76 3.79
C VAL A 194 3.12 17.79 4.64
N ASP A 195 2.67 18.91 4.05
CA ASP A 195 1.91 19.95 4.75
C ASP A 195 0.65 19.41 5.45
N HIS A 196 -0.08 18.50 4.78
CA HIS A 196 -1.24 17.85 5.36
C HIS A 196 -0.86 17.01 6.58
N LEU A 197 0.21 16.22 6.51
CA LEU A 197 0.73 15.46 7.65
C LEU A 197 1.16 16.39 8.80
N TYR A 198 1.79 17.53 8.51
CA TYR A 198 2.10 18.56 9.53
C TYR A 198 0.87 19.08 10.26
N SER A 199 -0.29 19.14 9.60
CA SER A 199 -1.54 19.60 10.21
C SER A 199 -2.19 18.56 11.15
N GLN A 200 -1.85 17.27 11.01
CA GLN A 200 -2.42 16.21 11.82
C GLN A 200 -1.72 16.14 13.18
N LYS A 201 -2.49 16.26 14.28
CA LYS A 201 -1.94 16.17 15.64
C LYS A 201 -1.22 14.84 15.89
N ASP A 202 -1.76 13.75 15.36
CA ASP A 202 -1.24 12.40 15.56
C ASP A 202 0.05 12.15 14.76
N ALA A 203 0.29 12.93 13.71
CA ALA A 203 1.51 12.82 12.93
C ALA A 203 2.71 13.54 13.57
N ARG A 204 2.49 14.32 14.65
CA ARG A 204 3.55 15.12 15.30
C ARG A 204 4.77 14.30 15.71
N MET A 205 4.55 13.07 16.17
CA MET A 205 5.64 12.16 16.55
C MET A 205 6.56 11.78 15.37
N PHE A 206 6.08 11.89 14.13
CA PHE A 206 6.85 11.57 12.93
C PHE A 206 7.47 12.81 12.26
N MET A 207 7.23 14.02 12.79
CA MET A 207 7.75 15.26 12.19
C MET A 207 9.26 15.28 12.01
N PRO A 208 10.08 14.74 12.94
CA PRO A 208 11.51 14.64 12.71
C PRO A 208 11.86 13.85 11.45
N LEU A 209 11.06 12.87 11.01
CA LEU A 209 11.31 12.10 9.79
C LEU A 209 10.80 12.80 8.52
N LEU A 210 9.77 13.63 8.65
CA LEU A 210 9.11 14.29 7.52
C LEU A 210 9.74 15.63 7.17
N ASP A 211 10.51 16.24 8.08
CA ASP A 211 11.10 17.56 7.89
C ASP A 211 12.06 17.64 6.70
N GLY A 212 11.59 18.35 5.66
CA GLY A 212 12.31 18.46 4.40
C GLY A 212 12.54 17.13 3.69
N LEU A 213 11.74 16.09 3.96
CA LEU A 213 11.81 14.81 3.25
C LEU A 213 11.54 15.04 1.75
N ARG A 214 12.51 14.68 0.90
CA ARG A 214 12.43 14.88 -0.55
C ARG A 214 12.24 13.57 -1.29
N ARG A 215 12.96 12.53 -0.88
CA ARG A 215 12.99 11.25 -1.60
C ARG A 215 13.37 10.11 -0.67
N VAL A 216 12.68 8.99 -0.80
CA VAL A 216 13.01 7.69 -0.20
C VAL A 216 13.15 6.70 -1.35
N ARG A 217 14.26 5.97 -1.38
CA ARG A 217 14.52 4.97 -2.41
C ARG A 217 14.92 3.65 -1.75
N LEU A 218 14.33 2.57 -2.20
CA LEU A 218 14.64 1.21 -1.80
C LEU A 218 15.00 0.43 -3.07
N GLU A 219 16.14 -0.22 -3.08
CA GLU A 219 16.57 -1.12 -4.13
C GLU A 219 16.89 -2.47 -3.52
N VAL A 220 16.38 -3.54 -4.14
CA VAL A 220 16.60 -4.91 -3.72
C VAL A 220 17.22 -5.67 -4.87
N GLY A 221 18.40 -6.25 -4.64
CA GLY A 221 19.17 -6.98 -5.64
C GLY A 221 20.38 -7.68 -5.01
N LYS A 222 21.47 -7.82 -5.78
CA LYS A 222 22.76 -8.33 -5.27
C LYS A 222 23.23 -7.58 -4.02
N ARG A 223 23.10 -6.26 -4.07
CA ARG A 223 23.20 -5.36 -2.92
C ARG A 223 21.85 -4.69 -2.78
N SER A 224 21.37 -4.62 -1.56
CA SER A 224 20.16 -3.85 -1.30
C SER A 224 20.52 -2.56 -0.61
N GLU A 225 19.81 -1.52 -0.99
CA GLU A 225 20.08 -0.16 -0.58
C GLU A 225 18.79 0.53 -0.17
N ILE A 226 18.80 1.22 0.97
CA ILE A 226 17.77 2.18 1.33
C ILE A 226 18.46 3.53 1.39
N SER A 227 18.03 4.49 0.57
CA SER A 227 18.53 5.85 0.64
C SER A 227 17.41 6.85 0.88
N VAL A 228 17.69 7.82 1.73
CA VAL A 228 16.75 8.88 2.07
C VAL A 228 17.41 10.22 1.89
N GLN A 229 16.77 11.09 1.13
CA GLN A 229 17.16 12.48 0.94
C GLN A 229 16.18 13.38 1.70
N ALA A 230 16.69 14.15 2.65
CA ALA A 230 15.86 14.96 3.55
C ALA A 230 16.57 16.25 4.00
N GLY A 231 15.86 17.08 4.78
CA GLY A 231 16.43 18.24 5.46
C GLY A 231 17.41 17.84 6.57
N ARG A 232 18.23 18.79 7.06
CA ARG A 232 19.27 18.50 8.05
C ARG A 232 18.73 17.85 9.33
N THR A 233 17.58 18.32 9.83
CA THR A 233 16.89 17.76 11.00
C THR A 233 16.51 16.30 10.76
N ALA A 234 15.88 16.02 9.62
CA ALA A 234 15.40 14.69 9.30
C ALA A 234 16.49 13.68 8.96
N LEU A 235 17.64 14.14 8.45
CA LEU A 235 18.76 13.23 8.20
C LEU A 235 19.25 12.54 9.48
N GLY A 236 19.28 13.24 10.61
CA GLY A 236 19.64 12.63 11.89
C GLY A 236 18.64 11.55 12.31
N ALA A 237 17.34 11.84 12.20
CA ALA A 237 16.28 10.87 12.51
C ALA A 237 16.33 9.66 11.57
N TRP A 238 16.49 9.88 10.25
CA TRP A 238 16.63 8.81 9.27
C TRP A 238 17.90 8.00 9.46
N GLN A 239 19.01 8.61 9.88
CA GLN A 239 20.20 7.85 10.27
C GLN A 239 19.90 6.88 11.40
N MET A 240 19.21 7.33 12.45
CA MET A 240 18.79 6.45 13.55
C MET A 240 17.86 5.33 13.06
N ILE A 241 16.89 5.62 12.17
CA ILE A 241 16.04 4.58 11.57
C ILE A 241 16.88 3.57 10.81
N LEU A 242 17.76 4.01 9.92
CA LEU A 242 18.55 3.13 9.07
C LEU A 242 19.58 2.31 9.87
N GLU A 243 20.13 2.89 10.93
CA GLU A 243 20.93 2.14 11.90
C GLU A 243 20.07 1.15 12.69
N GLY A 244 18.85 1.51 13.08
CA GLY A 244 17.90 0.59 13.71
C GLY A 244 17.57 -0.59 12.81
N ILE A 245 17.35 -0.36 11.51
CA ILE A 245 17.17 -1.42 10.51
C ILE A 245 18.41 -2.32 10.49
N LYS A 246 19.62 -1.74 10.39
CA LYS A 246 20.89 -2.49 10.41
C LYS A 246 20.98 -3.43 11.62
N GLU A 247 20.73 -2.92 12.83
CA GLU A 247 20.75 -3.73 14.07
C GLU A 247 19.64 -4.80 14.07
N GLY A 248 18.47 -4.45 13.52
CA GLY A 248 17.32 -5.35 13.40
C GLY A 248 17.58 -6.53 12.47
N LEU A 249 18.35 -6.34 11.39
CA LEU A 249 18.71 -7.42 10.46
C LEU A 249 19.53 -8.52 11.11
N GLU A 250 20.25 -8.20 12.18
CA GLU A 250 21.13 -9.14 12.88
C GLU A 250 20.38 -9.94 13.95
N GLY A 251 19.20 -9.49 14.35
CA GLY A 251 18.29 -10.20 15.26
C GLY A 251 18.81 -10.34 16.70
N GLY A 252 18.16 -11.24 17.45
CA GLY A 252 18.54 -11.58 18.84
C GLY A 252 18.47 -10.38 19.79
N HIS A 253 19.49 -10.22 20.63
CA HIS A 253 19.58 -9.11 21.60
C HIS A 253 19.70 -7.72 20.94
N ARG A 254 20.06 -7.65 19.64
CA ARG A 254 20.16 -6.37 18.91
C ARG A 254 18.81 -5.79 18.55
N LEU A 255 17.73 -6.58 18.60
CA LEU A 255 16.37 -6.06 18.40
C LEU A 255 16.02 -4.97 19.41
N VAL A 256 16.46 -5.11 20.67
CA VAL A 256 16.23 -4.09 21.71
C VAL A 256 16.87 -2.77 21.30
N ARG A 257 18.11 -2.82 20.79
CA ARG A 257 18.81 -1.63 20.30
C ARG A 257 18.16 -1.06 19.04
N ALA A 258 17.71 -1.91 18.12
CA ALA A 258 16.95 -1.49 16.94
C ALA A 258 15.71 -0.70 17.34
N TYR A 259 14.90 -1.23 18.26
CA TYR A 259 13.72 -0.52 18.79
C TYR A 259 14.10 0.79 19.48
N ALA A 260 15.14 0.81 20.30
CA ALA A 260 15.59 2.02 20.96
C ALA A 260 15.99 3.11 19.95
N LYS A 261 16.70 2.75 18.88
CA LYS A 261 17.02 3.68 17.78
C LYS A 261 15.78 4.15 17.02
N PHE A 262 14.81 3.26 16.76
CA PHE A 262 13.53 3.65 16.16
C PHE A 262 12.78 4.66 17.02
N PHE A 263 12.72 4.44 18.34
CA PHE A 263 12.06 5.36 19.26
C PHE A 263 12.78 6.72 19.34
N LEU A 264 14.10 6.74 19.35
CA LEU A 264 14.89 7.99 19.35
C LEU A 264 14.73 8.80 18.06
N ALA A 265 14.49 8.14 16.93
CA ALA A 265 14.21 8.82 15.67
C ALA A 265 12.87 9.59 15.70
N LEU A 266 11.93 9.20 16.56
CA LEU A 266 10.61 9.81 16.69
C LEU A 266 10.61 10.95 17.72
N ASP A 267 9.65 11.87 17.62
CA ASP A 267 9.37 12.85 18.67
C ASP A 267 8.31 12.30 19.64
N LEU A 268 8.75 11.42 20.53
CA LEU A 268 7.87 10.86 21.55
C LEU A 268 7.34 11.91 22.53
N THR A 269 7.99 13.09 22.64
CA THR A 269 7.51 14.16 23.53
C THR A 269 6.22 14.82 23.03
N ALA A 270 5.90 14.63 21.73
CA ALA A 270 4.66 15.09 21.13
C ALA A 270 3.45 14.22 21.48
N MET A 271 3.65 13.03 22.05
CA MET A 271 2.56 12.16 22.47
C MET A 271 1.91 12.69 23.76
N PRO A 272 0.58 12.91 23.78
CA PRO A 272 -0.09 13.49 24.94
C PRO A 272 0.00 12.60 26.19
N GLU A 273 0.13 11.28 26.02
CA GLU A 273 0.18 10.29 27.10
C GLU A 273 1.54 10.20 27.81
N VAL A 274 2.60 10.78 27.24
CA VAL A 274 3.94 10.69 27.85
C VAL A 274 4.00 11.55 29.11
N PRO A 275 4.27 10.96 30.30
CA PRO A 275 4.31 11.71 31.55
C PRO A 275 5.39 12.80 31.54
N PRO A 276 5.17 13.94 32.23
CA PRO A 276 6.10 15.08 32.21
C PRO A 276 7.56 14.71 32.53
N GLN A 277 7.78 13.82 33.51
CA GLN A 277 9.13 13.39 33.89
C GLN A 277 9.89 12.66 32.77
N PHE A 278 9.19 11.94 31.89
CA PHE A 278 9.82 11.28 30.74
C PHE A 278 10.07 12.25 29.59
N ARG A 279 9.33 13.37 29.49
CA ARG A 279 9.53 14.35 28.43
C ARG A 279 10.89 15.04 28.54
N GLU A 280 11.35 15.34 29.75
CA GLU A 280 12.68 15.92 29.96
C GLU A 280 13.79 14.94 29.54
N LEU A 281 13.66 13.67 29.96
CA LEU A 281 14.59 12.61 29.55
C LEU A 281 14.62 12.43 28.02
N LEU A 282 13.46 12.38 27.38
CA LEU A 282 13.32 12.17 25.93
C LEU A 282 13.80 13.36 25.08
N ARG A 283 13.99 14.55 25.67
CA ARG A 283 14.58 15.70 24.97
C ARG A 283 16.07 15.52 24.73
N ASP A 284 16.78 14.84 25.64
CA ASP A 284 18.21 14.57 25.47
C ASP A 284 18.43 13.26 24.71
N LYS A 285 18.12 13.31 23.42
CA LYS A 285 18.29 12.15 22.52
C LYS A 285 19.74 11.68 22.42
N GLN A 286 20.70 12.58 22.60
CA GLN A 286 22.11 12.24 22.55
C GLN A 286 22.52 11.44 23.78
N ALA A 287 22.21 11.90 24.99
CA ALA A 287 22.50 11.15 26.21
C ALA A 287 21.81 9.78 26.22
N LEU A 288 20.58 9.70 25.69
CA LEU A 288 19.89 8.41 25.53
C LEU A 288 20.60 7.49 24.53
N ALA A 289 21.07 8.02 23.40
CA ALA A 289 21.84 7.24 22.42
C ALA A 289 23.16 6.74 23.01
N GLU A 290 23.89 7.58 23.73
CA GLU A 290 25.13 7.20 24.43
C GLU A 290 24.86 6.14 25.51
N THR A 291 23.77 6.27 26.26
CA THR A 291 23.35 5.27 27.25
C THR A 291 23.04 3.93 26.59
N ILE A 292 22.35 3.94 25.45
CA ILE A 292 22.10 2.72 24.66
C ILE A 292 23.43 2.12 24.20
N ASP A 293 24.40 2.92 23.78
CA ASP A 293 25.70 2.42 23.32
C ASP A 293 26.55 1.84 24.45
N VAL A 294 26.44 2.37 25.68
CA VAL A 294 27.10 1.80 26.87
C VAL A 294 26.44 0.48 27.27
N LEU A 295 25.11 0.42 27.31
CA LEU A 295 24.36 -0.77 27.75
C LEU A 295 24.34 -1.87 26.67
N LEU A 296 24.33 -1.49 25.40
CA LEU A 296 24.17 -2.35 24.23
C LEU A 296 25.22 -2.01 23.16
N PRO A 297 26.52 -2.28 23.41
CA PRO A 297 27.63 -1.81 22.58
C PRO A 297 27.55 -2.29 21.11
N PRO A 298 27.97 -1.46 20.14
CA PRO A 298 27.93 -1.82 18.72
C PRO A 298 28.88 -2.95 18.42
N ARG A 299 28.46 -3.81 17.50
CA ARG A 299 29.29 -4.86 16.93
C ARG A 299 29.38 -4.66 15.42
N PRO A 300 30.47 -5.11 14.80
CA PRO A 300 30.55 -5.19 13.35
C PRO A 300 29.35 -5.97 12.82
N GLY A 301 28.69 -5.41 11.81
CA GLY A 301 27.44 -5.95 11.29
C GLY A 301 27.40 -6.01 9.79
N GLN A 302 26.44 -6.77 9.24
CA GLN A 302 26.34 -7.08 7.81
C GLN A 302 25.80 -5.92 6.93
N GLY A 303 25.87 -4.68 7.43
CA GLY A 303 25.44 -3.50 6.70
C GLY A 303 26.15 -2.21 7.12
N THR A 304 26.14 -1.24 6.22
CA THR A 304 26.75 0.08 6.41
C THR A 304 25.68 1.15 6.29
N VAL A 305 25.72 2.12 7.21
CA VAL A 305 24.93 3.35 7.12
C VAL A 305 25.94 4.48 6.88
N ALA A 306 25.72 5.25 5.82
CA ALA A 306 26.56 6.37 5.45
C ALA A 306 25.70 7.63 5.29
N THR A 307 26.16 8.74 5.86
CA THR A 307 25.50 10.05 5.77
C THR A 307 26.38 11.00 4.96
N GLY A 308 25.82 11.65 3.93
CA GLY A 308 26.56 12.60 3.08
C GLY A 308 25.66 13.40 2.15
N ALA A 309 26.07 14.63 1.81
CA ALA A 309 25.40 15.49 0.81
C ALA A 309 23.86 15.61 0.92
N GLY A 310 23.33 15.64 2.15
CA GLY A 310 21.88 15.72 2.36
C GLY A 310 21.13 14.39 2.19
N ARG A 311 21.85 13.26 2.25
CA ARG A 311 21.33 11.90 2.08
C ARG A 311 21.88 10.99 3.17
N VAL A 312 21.08 10.03 3.62
CA VAL A 312 21.53 8.87 4.39
C VAL A 312 21.27 7.63 3.56
N THR A 313 22.26 6.76 3.46
CA THR A 313 22.19 5.50 2.71
C THR A 313 22.55 4.34 3.62
N PHE A 314 21.65 3.37 3.70
CA PHE A 314 21.90 2.05 4.25
C PHE A 314 22.18 1.07 3.11
N SER A 315 23.18 0.22 3.27
CA SER A 315 23.39 -0.91 2.37
C SER A 315 23.68 -2.20 3.10
N ALA A 316 23.18 -3.30 2.55
CA ALA A 316 23.48 -4.65 3.01
C ALA A 316 23.61 -5.65 1.86
N SER A 317 24.29 -6.76 2.12
CA SER A 317 24.28 -7.90 1.20
C SER A 317 22.89 -8.54 1.13
N GLN A 318 22.60 -9.21 0.02
CA GLN A 318 21.35 -9.95 -0.14
C GLN A 318 21.13 -11.00 0.95
N SER A 319 22.20 -11.65 1.41
CA SER A 319 22.15 -12.67 2.48
C SER A 319 21.68 -12.09 3.82
N ALA A 320 22.11 -10.87 4.17
CA ALA A 320 21.69 -10.21 5.40
C ALA A 320 20.18 -9.91 5.41
N LEU A 321 19.64 -9.56 4.24
CA LEU A 321 18.22 -9.29 4.07
C LEU A 321 17.37 -10.53 3.91
N ALA A 322 17.91 -11.66 3.45
CA ALA A 322 17.12 -12.89 3.36
C ALA A 322 16.63 -13.33 4.76
N GLY A 323 17.51 -13.28 5.77
CA GLY A 323 17.14 -13.62 7.14
C GLY A 323 16.12 -12.65 7.75
N ALA A 324 16.32 -11.35 7.57
CA ALA A 324 15.42 -10.35 8.11
C ALA A 324 14.12 -10.20 7.31
N GLY A 325 14.17 -10.38 6.00
CA GLY A 325 13.02 -10.41 5.10
C GLY A 325 12.12 -11.61 5.36
N PHE A 326 12.69 -12.74 5.80
CA PHE A 326 11.90 -13.88 6.31
C PHE A 326 11.10 -13.50 7.56
N ILE A 327 11.78 -12.92 8.57
CA ILE A 327 11.11 -12.47 9.80
C ILE A 327 10.10 -11.36 9.49
N GLY A 328 10.49 -10.38 8.68
CA GLY A 328 9.64 -9.29 8.22
C GLY A 328 8.45 -9.78 7.40
N GLY A 329 8.62 -10.82 6.58
CA GLY A 329 7.56 -11.48 5.83
C GLY A 329 6.55 -12.18 6.74
N ILE A 330 7.01 -12.90 7.76
CA ILE A 330 6.13 -13.50 8.78
C ILE A 330 5.38 -12.40 9.55
N LEU A 331 6.10 -11.35 9.99
CA LEU A 331 5.48 -10.23 10.70
C LEU A 331 4.46 -9.50 9.83
N ALA A 332 4.76 -9.27 8.55
CA ALA A 332 3.83 -8.66 7.59
C ALA A 332 2.60 -9.56 7.36
N ALA A 333 2.79 -10.88 7.23
CA ALA A 333 1.70 -11.83 7.06
C ALA A 333 0.74 -11.85 8.26
N VAL A 334 1.22 -11.57 9.48
CA VAL A 334 0.38 -11.41 10.68
C VAL A 334 -0.18 -10.00 10.81
N ALA A 335 0.61 -8.97 10.52
CA ALA A 335 0.25 -7.57 10.72
C ALA A 335 -0.77 -7.05 9.70
N ILE A 336 -0.71 -7.49 8.44
CA ILE A 336 -1.66 -7.05 7.39
C ILE A 336 -3.11 -7.45 7.75
N PRO A 337 -3.42 -8.72 8.10
CA PRO A 337 -4.76 -9.09 8.56
C PRO A 337 -5.19 -8.31 9.81
N ALA A 338 -4.30 -8.12 10.78
CA ALA A 338 -4.60 -7.36 12.00
C ALA A 338 -4.93 -5.90 11.70
N PHE A 339 -4.22 -5.27 10.75
CA PHE A 339 -4.50 -3.91 10.30
C PHE A 339 -5.84 -3.82 9.56
N ILE A 340 -6.14 -4.77 8.67
CA ILE A 340 -7.45 -4.86 8.00
C ILE A 340 -8.56 -4.95 9.03
N ASP A 341 -8.43 -5.82 10.04
CA ASP A 341 -9.42 -5.95 11.11
C ASP A 341 -9.54 -4.70 11.97
N TYR A 342 -8.42 -4.01 12.24
CA TYR A 342 -8.43 -2.73 12.94
C TYR A 342 -9.21 -1.67 12.17
N THR A 343 -8.95 -1.52 10.87
CA THR A 343 -9.68 -0.54 10.03
C THR A 343 -11.17 -0.88 9.93
N ARG A 344 -11.52 -2.18 9.83
CA ARG A 344 -12.92 -2.64 9.89
C ARG A 344 -13.59 -2.28 11.22
N LYS A 345 -12.92 -2.52 12.35
CA LYS A 345 -13.43 -2.14 13.69
C LYS A 345 -13.63 -0.63 13.82
N ALA A 346 -12.68 0.18 13.35
CA ALA A 346 -12.78 1.64 13.37
C ALA A 346 -14.01 2.13 12.59
N LYS A 347 -14.23 1.60 11.37
CA LYS A 347 -15.43 1.92 10.58
C LYS A 347 -16.71 1.45 11.27
N LEU A 348 -16.73 0.26 11.89
CA LEU A 348 -17.88 -0.23 12.65
C LEU A 348 -18.26 0.68 13.82
N THR A 349 -17.28 1.24 14.54
CA THR A 349 -17.52 2.18 15.65
C THR A 349 -18.32 3.42 15.21
N GLU A 350 -18.10 3.94 14.00
CA GLU A 350 -18.94 5.00 13.44
C GLU A 350 -20.40 4.54 13.31
N GLY A 351 -20.62 3.35 12.76
CA GLY A 351 -21.94 2.73 12.62
C GLY A 351 -22.67 2.65 13.95
N TYR A 352 -21.99 2.15 14.99
CA TYR A 352 -22.53 2.05 16.35
C TYR A 352 -22.90 3.42 16.94
N ALA A 353 -21.99 4.39 16.87
CA ALA A 353 -22.22 5.73 17.42
C ALA A 353 -23.42 6.43 16.74
N ASN A 354 -23.51 6.32 15.41
CA ASN A 354 -24.59 6.93 14.64
C ASN A 354 -25.95 6.29 14.90
N ILE A 355 -26.03 4.97 15.08
CA ILE A 355 -27.29 4.30 15.46
C ILE A 355 -27.76 4.79 16.83
N GLN A 356 -26.87 4.86 17.82
CA GLN A 356 -27.23 5.35 19.17
C GLN A 356 -27.75 6.79 19.14
N GLU A 357 -27.12 7.65 18.34
CA GLU A 357 -27.60 9.02 18.14
C GLU A 357 -28.98 9.05 17.48
N LEU A 358 -29.22 8.22 16.46
CA LEU A 358 -30.54 8.09 15.84
C LEU A 358 -31.63 7.60 16.81
N VAL A 359 -31.32 6.66 17.70
CA VAL A 359 -32.24 6.23 18.78
C VAL A 359 -32.62 7.43 19.65
N ARG A 360 -31.63 8.21 20.08
CA ARG A 360 -31.83 9.41 20.92
C ARG A 360 -32.70 10.45 20.21
N LEU A 361 -32.44 10.68 18.92
CA LEU A 361 -33.19 11.64 18.09
C LEU A 361 -34.64 11.20 17.85
N GLU A 362 -34.90 9.91 17.62
CA GLU A 362 -36.26 9.37 17.48
C GLU A 362 -37.09 9.51 18.77
N HIS A 363 -36.48 9.21 19.94
CA HIS A 363 -37.16 9.42 21.23
C HIS A 363 -37.47 10.89 21.49
N ALA A 364 -36.53 11.79 21.18
CA ALA A 364 -36.75 13.24 21.27
C ALA A 364 -37.87 13.70 20.30
N TYR A 365 -37.89 13.16 19.08
CA TYR A 365 -38.91 13.44 18.08
C TYR A 365 -40.30 12.97 18.55
N ARG A 366 -40.41 11.75 19.10
CA ARG A 366 -41.67 11.24 19.67
C ARG A 366 -42.16 12.08 20.84
N LYS A 367 -41.29 12.55 21.73
CA LYS A 367 -41.69 13.39 22.86
C LYS A 367 -42.42 14.66 22.38
N ARG A 368 -41.95 15.24 21.26
CA ARG A 368 -42.51 16.46 20.64
C ARG A 368 -43.74 16.19 19.78
N HIS A 369 -43.72 15.15 18.95
CA HIS A 369 -44.73 14.90 17.92
C HIS A 369 -45.70 13.77 18.24
N LYS A 370 -45.54 13.11 19.40
CA LYS A 370 -46.33 11.96 19.87
C LYS A 370 -46.30 10.73 18.94
N ARG A 371 -45.36 10.67 17.99
CA ARG A 371 -45.13 9.55 17.06
C ARG A 371 -43.65 9.44 16.70
N TYR A 372 -43.20 8.24 16.33
CA TYR A 372 -41.89 8.01 15.70
C TYR A 372 -41.93 8.32 14.20
N LEU A 373 -40.75 8.44 13.59
CA LEU A 373 -40.61 8.69 12.16
C LEU A 373 -40.05 7.46 11.44
N ALA A 374 -40.61 7.14 10.28
CA ALA A 374 -40.05 6.10 9.40
C ALA A 374 -39.19 6.77 8.33
N CYS A 375 -37.94 6.36 8.20
CA CYS A 375 -37.00 6.89 7.22
C CYS A 375 -36.52 5.81 6.26
N LYS A 376 -36.68 6.06 4.95
CA LYS A 376 -36.09 5.21 3.90
C LYS A 376 -34.56 5.23 3.97
N PRO A 377 -33.88 4.17 3.50
CA PRO A 377 -32.43 4.11 3.46
C PRO A 377 -31.78 5.36 2.87
N HIS A 378 -30.82 5.93 3.60
CA HIS A 378 -30.05 7.08 3.17
C HIS A 378 -28.59 6.97 3.67
N PRO A 379 -27.58 7.14 2.79
CA PRO A 379 -27.67 7.27 1.33
C PRO A 379 -28.39 6.08 0.68
N ARG A 380 -28.95 6.27 -0.53
CA ARG A 380 -29.78 5.22 -1.15
C ARG A 380 -28.98 3.96 -1.52
N GLN A 381 -27.72 4.15 -1.90
CA GLN A 381 -26.79 3.06 -2.16
C GLN A 381 -26.00 2.77 -0.88
N VAL A 382 -25.76 1.49 -0.62
CA VAL A 382 -24.88 1.04 0.46
C VAL A 382 -23.45 1.44 0.09
N PRO A 383 -22.74 2.23 0.92
CA PRO A 383 -21.36 2.59 0.65
C PRO A 383 -20.46 1.34 0.59
N ARG A 384 -19.44 1.36 -0.30
CA ARG A 384 -18.52 0.25 -0.58
C ARG A 384 -17.08 0.64 -0.32
N GLY A 385 -16.55 0.31 0.84
CA GLY A 385 -15.17 0.54 1.28
C GLY A 385 -14.85 2.00 1.62
N GLN A 386 -15.53 2.97 1.00
CA GLN A 386 -15.29 4.40 1.13
C GLN A 386 -16.47 5.14 1.73
N ALA A 387 -16.18 6.20 2.49
CA ALA A 387 -17.21 7.07 3.05
C ALA A 387 -17.80 7.94 1.95
N VAL A 388 -19.13 8.01 1.90
CA VAL A 388 -19.86 8.85 0.95
C VAL A 388 -20.42 10.08 1.66
N ALA A 389 -20.60 11.18 0.94
CA ALA A 389 -21.29 12.35 1.48
C ALA A 389 -22.75 11.99 1.79
N TRP A 390 -23.26 12.43 2.94
CA TRP A 390 -24.62 12.13 3.41
C TRP A 390 -25.68 12.56 2.40
N GLY A 391 -25.52 13.75 1.81
CA GLY A 391 -26.50 14.32 0.90
C GLY A 391 -27.73 14.89 1.61
N ARG A 392 -28.82 15.10 0.86
CA ARG A 392 -30.07 15.68 1.38
C ARG A 392 -31.11 14.58 1.61
N SER A 393 -31.50 14.34 2.87
CA SER A 393 -32.68 13.55 3.22
C SER A 393 -33.70 14.39 3.98
N ARG A 394 -34.93 14.47 3.43
CA ARG A 394 -36.06 15.14 4.11
C ARG A 394 -36.40 14.48 5.45
N CYS A 395 -36.25 13.17 5.57
CA CYS A 395 -36.61 12.43 6.77
C CYS A 395 -35.58 12.65 7.88
N PHE A 396 -34.31 12.37 7.60
CA PHE A 396 -33.23 12.56 8.58
C PHE A 396 -33.02 14.04 8.93
N LYS A 397 -33.27 14.97 8.00
CA LYS A 397 -33.30 16.42 8.30
C LYS A 397 -34.37 16.78 9.33
N ARG A 398 -35.54 16.13 9.33
CA ARG A 398 -36.60 16.36 10.34
C ARG A 398 -36.20 15.82 11.71
N LEU A 399 -35.39 14.76 11.76
CA LEU A 399 -34.79 14.26 13.00
C LEU A 399 -33.62 15.11 13.47
N GLY A 400 -33.04 15.92 12.59
CA GLY A 400 -31.82 16.69 12.88
C GLY A 400 -30.54 15.86 12.76
N PHE A 401 -30.59 14.70 12.08
CA PHE A 401 -29.45 13.83 11.90
C PHE A 401 -28.68 14.15 10.61
N ASN A 402 -27.37 14.40 10.74
CA ASN A 402 -26.45 14.59 9.62
C ASN A 402 -25.01 14.21 10.04
N PRO A 403 -24.49 13.03 9.63
CA PRO A 403 -23.13 12.60 9.93
C PRO A 403 -22.06 13.27 9.04
N GLY A 404 -22.45 14.08 8.05
CA GLY A 404 -21.51 14.68 7.09
C GLY A 404 -21.06 13.67 6.03
N LYS A 405 -19.99 12.90 6.30
CA LYS A 405 -19.60 11.73 5.49
C LYS A 405 -19.87 10.47 6.30
N THR A 406 -20.24 9.38 5.64
CA THR A 406 -20.49 8.12 6.35
C THR A 406 -20.15 6.89 5.54
N TYR A 407 -19.74 5.82 6.23
CA TYR A 407 -19.58 4.48 5.64
C TYR A 407 -20.89 3.68 5.57
N PHE A 408 -21.99 4.16 6.15
CA PHE A 408 -23.23 3.40 6.26
C PHE A 408 -24.42 4.09 5.57
N SER A 409 -25.34 3.27 5.05
CA SER A 409 -26.71 3.66 4.73
C SER A 409 -27.60 3.35 5.93
N TYR A 410 -28.34 4.35 6.43
CA TYR A 410 -29.23 4.20 7.57
C TYR A 410 -30.69 4.22 7.15
N SER A 411 -31.51 3.38 7.77
CA SER A 411 -32.96 3.39 7.63
C SER A 411 -33.64 3.21 8.98
N ILE A 412 -34.87 3.70 9.09
CA ILE A 412 -35.69 3.58 10.29
C ILE A 412 -37.05 3.01 9.87
N ARG A 413 -37.39 1.83 10.39
CA ARG A 413 -38.69 1.18 10.17
C ARG A 413 -39.48 1.15 11.47
N LEU A 414 -40.80 1.34 11.37
CA LEU A 414 -41.67 1.24 12.55
C LEU A 414 -41.95 -0.23 12.86
N VAL A 415 -41.85 -0.61 14.13
CA VAL A 415 -42.14 -1.96 14.62
C VAL A 415 -43.31 -1.87 15.58
N GLY A 416 -44.48 -2.36 15.14
CA GLY A 416 -45.73 -2.24 15.87
C GLY A 416 -46.19 -0.78 16.08
N LYS A 417 -47.02 -0.55 17.11
CA LYS A 417 -47.63 0.78 17.37
C LYS A 417 -46.72 1.73 18.16
N ARG A 418 -45.67 1.21 18.81
CA ARG A 418 -44.87 1.96 19.81
C ARG A 418 -43.36 1.69 19.71
N GLY A 419 -42.91 1.02 18.66
CA GLY A 419 -41.50 0.73 18.46
C GLY A 419 -41.00 1.21 17.10
N PHE A 420 -39.69 1.27 17.00
CA PHE A 420 -38.97 1.44 15.74
C PHE A 420 -37.72 0.56 15.77
N GLU A 421 -37.19 0.29 14.60
CA GLU A 421 -35.91 -0.36 14.41
C GLU A 421 -35.07 0.51 13.48
N ILE A 422 -33.81 0.70 13.86
CA ILE A 422 -32.81 1.35 13.03
C ILE A 422 -31.94 0.26 12.43
N GLU A 423 -31.73 0.33 11.12
CA GLU A 423 -30.81 -0.53 10.37
C GLU A 423 -29.73 0.34 9.73
N ALA A 424 -28.46 -0.04 9.89
CA ALA A 424 -27.33 0.53 9.18
C ALA A 424 -26.63 -0.54 8.34
N ARG A 425 -26.38 -0.24 7.06
CA ARG A 425 -25.75 -1.17 6.10
C ARG A 425 -24.49 -0.56 5.49
N ALA A 426 -23.40 -1.31 5.47
CA ALA A 426 -22.13 -0.91 4.86
C ALA A 426 -21.39 -2.11 4.30
N ASP A 427 -20.84 -2.02 3.10
CA ASP A 427 -19.82 -2.94 2.62
C ASP A 427 -18.45 -2.35 3.02
N ILE A 428 -17.92 -2.78 4.17
CA ILE A 428 -16.87 -2.06 4.90
C ILE A 428 -15.49 -2.20 4.25
N ASP A 429 -15.25 -3.32 3.58
CA ASP A 429 -14.02 -3.69 2.87
C ASP A 429 -14.17 -3.69 1.35
N GLY A 430 -15.39 -3.53 0.81
CA GLY A 430 -15.62 -3.39 -0.62
C GLY A 430 -15.67 -4.72 -1.36
N ASP A 431 -15.86 -5.84 -0.64
CA ASP A 431 -15.92 -7.18 -1.23
C ASP A 431 -17.30 -7.53 -1.81
N GLY A 432 -18.27 -6.62 -1.66
CA GLY A 432 -19.65 -6.79 -2.11
C GLY A 432 -20.55 -7.47 -1.09
N ILE A 433 -20.05 -7.85 0.09
CA ILE A 433 -20.79 -8.47 1.18
C ILE A 433 -21.04 -7.42 2.28
N PRO A 434 -22.22 -6.77 2.28
CA PRO A 434 -22.51 -5.75 3.28
C PRO A 434 -22.61 -6.35 4.69
N VAL A 435 -22.17 -5.58 5.68
CA VAL A 435 -22.45 -5.76 7.10
C VAL A 435 -23.71 -4.99 7.46
N THR A 436 -24.60 -5.60 8.24
CA THR A 436 -25.81 -4.97 8.76
C THR A 436 -25.75 -4.86 10.28
N LEU A 437 -25.98 -3.64 10.79
CA LEU A 437 -26.15 -3.34 12.20
C LEU A 437 -27.63 -3.01 12.45
N ARG A 438 -28.22 -3.54 13.53
CA ARG A 438 -29.60 -3.26 13.92
C ARG A 438 -29.72 -2.87 15.38
N GLN A 439 -30.66 -1.98 15.68
CA GLN A 439 -31.04 -1.67 17.06
C GLN A 439 -32.54 -1.38 17.14
N LEU A 440 -33.22 -2.03 18.09
CA LEU A 440 -34.61 -1.78 18.42
C LEU A 440 -34.75 -0.56 19.34
N SER A 441 -35.94 0.03 19.34
CA SER A 441 -36.27 1.25 20.11
C SER A 441 -36.19 1.10 21.63
N ASP A 442 -36.10 -0.13 22.13
CA ASP A 442 -36.01 -0.46 23.56
C ASP A 442 -34.62 -0.14 24.16
N GLY A 443 -33.65 0.24 23.32
CA GLY A 443 -32.29 0.55 23.77
C GLY A 443 -31.44 -0.69 24.02
N GLY A 444 -31.85 -1.87 23.52
CA GLY A 444 -31.02 -3.06 23.50
C GLY A 444 -29.69 -2.83 22.77
N PRO A 445 -28.70 -3.72 22.93
CA PRO A 445 -27.41 -3.56 22.27
C PRO A 445 -27.59 -3.55 20.75
N VAL A 446 -26.73 -2.79 20.05
CA VAL A 446 -26.68 -2.86 18.59
C VAL A 446 -26.18 -4.24 18.19
N THR A 447 -27.01 -5.00 17.49
CA THR A 447 -26.66 -6.34 17.02
C THR A 447 -26.07 -6.27 15.62
N ARG A 448 -24.99 -7.02 15.40
CA ARG A 448 -24.43 -7.26 14.06
C ARG A 448 -25.10 -8.51 13.51
N MET A 449 -25.81 -8.39 12.40
CA MET A 449 -26.39 -9.57 11.76
C MET A 449 -25.35 -10.32 10.93
N PRO A 450 -25.38 -11.66 10.94
CA PRO A 450 -24.50 -12.45 10.11
C PRO A 450 -24.94 -12.38 8.62
N PRO A 451 -24.03 -12.64 7.66
CA PRO A 451 -24.28 -12.48 6.21
C PRO A 451 -25.39 -13.38 5.62
N ASP A 452 -25.84 -14.39 6.35
CA ASP A 452 -26.75 -15.46 5.93
C ASP A 452 -28.21 -15.30 6.39
N GLU A 453 -28.52 -14.33 7.27
CA GLU A 453 -29.87 -14.05 7.80
C GLU A 453 -30.62 -12.89 7.08
N TRP A 454 -30.45 -12.72 5.77
CA TRP A 454 -30.84 -11.51 5.02
C TRP A 454 -32.22 -11.54 4.38
#